data_AF-A0A2E7XDN5-F1
#
_entry.id   AF-A0A2E7XDN5-F1
#
_cell.length_a   1.000
_cell.length_b   1.000
_cell.length_c   1.000
_cell.angle_alpha   90.00
_cell.angle_beta   90.00
_cell.angle_gamma   90.00
#
_symmetry.space_group_name_H-M   'P 1'
#
loop_
_entity.id
_entity.type
_entity.pdbx_description
1 polymer ?
#
loop_
_entity_poly.entity_id
_entity_poly.type
_entity_poly.pdbx_seq_one_letter_code
_entity_poly.pdbx_strand_id
1 'polypeptide(L)'
;LGINPIEEADLRRILFQDHIPVWVYKLTYRPLDGYLGEVVKNGVPEAVMRERDIQGNLDRWLAKYGGRFDDYAFIPIHSRYRDAFLGVQKSNGIFIDIVEIPAPLVTISDEEAMSVPGPE
;
A
#
# COMPACT_ATOMS: atom_id res chain seq x y z
N LEU A 1 -15.24 7.85 17.93
CA LEU A 1 -14.60 8.68 18.97
C LEU A 1 -13.88 9.80 18.25
N GLY A 2 -14.51 10.98 18.18
CA GLY A 2 -13.91 12.15 17.54
C GLY A 2 -12.89 12.75 18.49
N ILE A 3 -11.60 12.62 18.15
CA ILE A 3 -10.52 13.31 18.87
C ILE A 3 -10.73 14.81 18.63
N ASN A 4 -10.54 15.62 19.66
CA ASN A 4 -10.67 17.07 19.55
C ASN A 4 -9.66 17.58 18.50
N PRO A 5 -10.07 18.37 17.49
CA PRO A 5 -9.17 18.87 16.45
C PRO A 5 -7.95 19.63 17.00
N ILE A 6 -8.09 20.27 18.16
CA ILE A 6 -7.00 20.98 18.84
C ILE A 6 -5.97 19.99 19.39
N GLU A 7 -6.44 18.91 20.03
CA GLU A 7 -5.56 17.87 20.57
C GLU A 7 -4.81 17.12 19.46
N GLU A 8 -5.47 16.88 18.32
CA GLU A 8 -4.83 16.29 17.15
C GLU A 8 -3.73 17.20 16.57
N ALA A 9 -4.00 18.51 16.48
CA ALA A 9 -3.03 19.49 16.02
C ALA A 9 -1.81 19.59 16.95
N ASP A 10 -2.03 19.60 18.27
CA ASP A 10 -0.96 19.62 19.26
C ASP A 10 -0.11 18.34 19.23
N LEU A 11 -0.73 17.17 19.06
CA LEU A 11 0.00 15.91 18.91
C LEU A 11 0.91 15.96 17.67
N ARG A 12 0.39 16.42 16.52
CA ARG A 12 1.19 16.55 15.29
C ARG A 12 2.35 17.53 15.45
N ARG A 13 2.13 18.63 16.17
CA ARG A 13 3.17 19.62 16.49
C ARG A 13 4.29 19.00 17.33
N ILE A 14 3.96 18.23 18.36
CA ILE A 14 4.94 17.54 19.21
C ILE A 14 5.74 16.53 18.38
N LEU A 15 5.07 15.67 17.61
CA LEU A 15 5.74 14.69 16.75
C LEU A 15 6.72 15.35 15.77
N PHE A 16 6.33 16.49 15.21
CA PHE A 16 7.21 17.29 14.34
C PHE A 16 8.42 17.86 15.09
N GLN A 17 8.21 18.48 16.26
CA GLN A 17 9.29 19.08 17.06
C GLN A 17 10.31 18.03 17.53
N ASP A 18 9.83 16.87 17.95
CA ASP A 18 10.66 15.79 18.49
C ASP A 18 11.27 14.89 17.40
N HIS A 19 11.06 15.22 16.12
CA HIS A 19 11.53 14.43 14.97
C HIS A 19 11.03 12.98 15.01
N ILE A 20 9.85 12.76 15.58
CA ILE A 20 9.21 11.45 15.70
C ILE A 20 8.32 11.25 14.46
N PRO A 21 8.58 10.23 13.63
CA PRO A 21 7.74 10.00 12.46
C PRO A 21 6.29 9.67 12.87
N VAL A 22 5.32 10.30 12.22
CA VAL A 22 3.88 10.14 12.54
C VAL A 22 3.43 8.66 12.54
N TRP A 23 4.04 7.85 11.68
CA TRP A 23 3.73 6.42 11.55
C TRP A 23 4.21 5.56 12.71
N VAL A 24 5.09 6.02 13.62
CA VAL A 24 5.41 5.24 14.83
C VAL A 24 4.38 5.38 15.94
N TYR A 25 3.49 6.38 15.84
CA TYR A 25 2.60 6.73 16.94
C TYR A 25 1.22 6.10 16.79
N LYS A 26 0.85 5.17 17.69
CA LYS A 26 -0.41 4.40 17.61
C LYS A 26 -1.67 5.26 17.43
N LEU A 27 -1.74 6.44 18.05
CA LEU A 27 -2.93 7.29 17.98
C LEU A 27 -3.18 7.90 16.61
N THR A 28 -2.21 7.82 15.68
CA THR A 28 -2.38 8.27 14.30
C THR A 28 -3.05 7.20 13.42
N TYR A 29 -3.20 5.98 13.94
CA TYR A 29 -3.88 4.88 13.26
C TYR A 29 -5.35 4.77 13.67
N ARG A 30 -6.18 4.40 12.69
CA ARG A 30 -7.58 4.05 12.91
C ARG A 30 -7.72 2.52 13.01
N PRO A 31 -8.61 1.99 13.86
CA PRO A 31 -8.84 0.57 13.95
C PRO A 31 -9.39 0.01 12.63
N LEU A 32 -8.80 -1.07 12.12
CA LEU A 32 -9.15 -1.60 10.80
C LEU A 32 -10.60 -2.05 10.72
N ASP A 33 -11.11 -2.75 11.75
CA ASP A 33 -12.47 -3.31 11.75
C ASP A 33 -13.57 -2.27 11.48
N GLY A 34 -13.40 -1.04 11.98
CA GLY A 34 -14.35 0.05 11.78
C GLY A 34 -14.25 0.76 10.41
N TYR A 35 -13.16 0.53 9.68
CA TYR A 35 -12.84 1.24 8.43
C TYR A 35 -12.56 0.28 7.26
N LEU A 36 -12.68 -1.02 7.45
CA LEU A 36 -12.41 -2.04 6.43
C LEU A 36 -13.24 -1.81 5.17
N GLY A 37 -14.51 -1.41 5.31
CA GLY A 37 -15.37 -1.08 4.18
C GLY A 37 -14.86 0.10 3.34
N GLU A 38 -14.20 1.09 3.95
CA GLU A 38 -13.55 2.19 3.24
C GLU A 38 -12.27 1.72 2.52
N VAL A 39 -11.48 0.88 3.19
CA VAL A 39 -10.27 0.29 2.62
C VAL A 39 -10.59 -0.57 1.39
N VAL A 40 -11.63 -1.41 1.48
CA VAL A 40 -12.10 -2.27 0.38
C VAL A 40 -12.62 -1.46 -0.81
N LYS A 41 -13.28 -0.32 -0.56
CA LYS A 41 -13.74 0.59 -1.62
C LYS A 41 -12.60 1.26 -2.39
N ASN A 42 -11.48 1.51 -1.70
CA ASN A 42 -10.30 2.17 -2.27
C ASN A 42 -9.24 1.17 -2.76
N GLY A 43 -9.61 -0.09 -3.01
CA GLY A 43 -8.72 -1.06 -3.61
C GLY A 43 -8.20 -0.61 -4.98
N VAL A 44 -7.02 -1.10 -5.36
CA VAL A 44 -6.37 -0.74 -6.63
C VAL A 44 -7.22 -1.25 -7.81
N PRO A 45 -7.45 -0.42 -8.85
CA PRO A 45 -8.16 -0.85 -10.05
C PRO A 45 -7.42 -1.96 -10.81
N GLU A 46 -8.17 -2.85 -11.46
CA GLU A 46 -7.61 -3.99 -12.21
C GLU A 46 -6.60 -3.56 -13.26
N ALA A 47 -6.90 -2.50 -14.01
CA ALA A 47 -6.03 -1.98 -15.06
C ALA A 47 -4.63 -1.62 -14.51
N VAL A 48 -4.56 -1.01 -13.32
CA VAL A 48 -3.30 -0.61 -12.69
C VAL A 48 -2.49 -1.82 -12.24
N MET A 49 -3.15 -2.85 -11.72
CA MET A 49 -2.45 -4.10 -11.35
C MET A 49 -1.95 -4.84 -12.58
N ARG A 50 -2.76 -4.92 -13.64
CA ARG A 50 -2.40 -5.62 -14.88
C ARG A 50 -1.28 -4.95 -15.64
N GLU A 51 -1.23 -3.62 -15.65
CA GLU A 51 -0.12 -2.87 -16.24
C GLU A 51 1.24 -3.24 -15.60
N ARG A 52 1.21 -3.55 -14.30
CA ARG A 52 2.41 -3.90 -13.52
C ARG A 52 2.72 -5.40 -13.54
N ASP A 53 1.71 -6.24 -13.74
CA ASP A 53 1.83 -7.70 -13.62
C ASP A 53 2.37 -8.37 -14.90
N ILE A 54 3.65 -8.15 -15.18
CA ILE A 54 4.35 -8.75 -16.32
C ILE A 54 4.37 -10.29 -16.24
N GLN A 55 4.28 -10.86 -15.04
CA GLN A 55 4.45 -12.30 -14.79
C GLN A 55 3.12 -13.07 -14.73
N GLY A 56 1.97 -12.39 -14.79
CA GLY A 56 0.66 -13.01 -14.67
C GLY A 56 0.38 -13.58 -13.27
N ASN A 57 0.96 -12.98 -12.22
CA ASN A 57 0.77 -13.39 -10.84
C ASN A 57 -0.67 -13.16 -10.36
N LEU A 58 -1.35 -12.12 -10.85
CA LEU A 58 -2.76 -11.84 -10.56
C LEU A 58 -3.66 -12.97 -11.08
N ASP A 59 -3.47 -13.39 -12.33
CA ASP A 59 -4.30 -14.44 -12.92
C ASP A 59 -4.06 -15.80 -12.25
N ARG A 60 -2.81 -16.11 -11.87
CA ARG A 60 -2.49 -17.31 -11.06
C ARG A 60 -3.16 -17.27 -9.69
N TRP A 61 -3.17 -16.11 -9.05
CA TRP A 61 -3.82 -15.91 -7.77
C TRP A 61 -5.34 -16.11 -7.89
N LEU A 62 -5.98 -15.51 -8.90
CA LEU A 62 -7.41 -15.70 -9.18
C LEU A 62 -7.74 -17.15 -9.50
N ALA A 63 -6.91 -17.85 -10.29
CA ALA A 63 -7.09 -19.27 -10.59
C ALA A 63 -6.97 -20.15 -9.33
N LYS A 64 -6.09 -19.80 -8.39
CA LYS A 64 -5.90 -20.53 -7.12
C LYS A 64 -7.10 -20.36 -6.17
N TYR A 65 -7.64 -19.15 -6.07
CA TYR A 65 -8.68 -18.82 -5.09
C TYR A 65 -10.10 -18.78 -5.66
N GLY A 66 -10.24 -18.89 -6.98
CA GLY A 66 -11.51 -18.77 -7.70
C GLY A 66 -11.99 -17.32 -7.81
N GLY A 67 -13.13 -17.12 -8.47
CA GLY A 67 -13.76 -15.81 -8.61
C GLY A 67 -13.18 -14.93 -9.71
N ARG A 68 -13.68 -13.69 -9.77
CA ARG A 68 -13.28 -12.63 -10.68
C ARG A 68 -12.57 -11.53 -9.89
N PHE A 69 -11.82 -10.67 -10.59
CA PHE A 69 -11.20 -9.50 -9.97
C PHE A 69 -12.20 -8.69 -9.11
N ASP A 70 -13.42 -8.49 -9.62
CA ASP A 70 -14.46 -7.72 -8.94
C ASP A 70 -14.90 -8.29 -7.59
N ASP A 71 -14.67 -9.58 -7.33
CA ASP A 71 -15.00 -10.23 -6.06
C ASP A 71 -14.03 -9.84 -4.94
N TYR A 72 -12.88 -9.26 -5.31
CA TYR A 72 -11.78 -8.92 -4.40
C TYR A 72 -11.44 -7.43 -4.47
N ALA A 73 -10.94 -6.92 -3.34
CA ALA A 73 -10.22 -5.66 -3.27
C ALA A 73 -8.74 -5.96 -3.03
N PHE A 74 -7.87 -5.27 -3.77
CA PHE A 74 -6.43 -5.41 -3.66
C PHE A 74 -5.84 -4.15 -3.06
N ILE A 75 -5.21 -4.27 -1.90
CA ILE A 75 -4.72 -3.12 -1.13
C ILE A 75 -3.19 -3.14 -1.18
N PRO A 76 -2.53 -2.06 -1.66
CA PRO A 76 -1.09 -2.06 -1.78
C PRO A 76 -0.45 -2.02 -0.40
N ILE A 77 0.47 -2.95 -0.15
CA ILE A 77 1.46 -2.87 0.91
C ILE A 77 2.76 -2.46 0.25
N HIS A 78 3.13 -1.19 0.44
CA HIS A 78 4.42 -0.71 -0.02
C HIS A 78 5.54 -1.33 0.80
N SER A 79 6.40 -2.08 0.12
CA SER A 79 7.72 -2.45 0.61
C SER A 79 8.78 -1.82 -0.30
N ARG A 80 9.94 -1.48 0.27
CA ARG A 80 11.05 -0.82 -0.43
C ARG A 80 11.49 -1.53 -1.71
N TYR A 81 11.22 -2.83 -1.83
CA TYR A 81 11.72 -3.66 -2.93
C TYR A 81 10.63 -4.44 -3.69
N ARG A 82 9.37 -4.42 -3.23
CA ARG A 82 8.23 -5.13 -3.82
C ARG A 82 6.92 -4.42 -3.48
N ASP A 83 6.01 -4.28 -4.43
CA ASP A 83 4.64 -3.90 -4.14
C ASP A 83 3.82 -5.18 -3.97
N ALA A 84 3.56 -5.57 -2.72
CA ALA A 84 2.65 -6.67 -2.41
C ALA A 84 1.23 -6.13 -2.32
N PHE A 85 0.24 -6.93 -2.71
CA PHE A 85 -1.17 -6.55 -2.61
C PHE A 85 -1.91 -7.52 -1.70
N LEU A 86 -2.57 -7.00 -0.67
CA LEU A 86 -3.49 -7.79 0.15
C LEU A 86 -4.77 -8.03 -0.65
N GLY A 87 -5.07 -9.29 -0.96
CA GLY A 87 -6.37 -9.70 -1.50
C GLY A 87 -7.39 -9.85 -0.38
N VAL A 88 -8.43 -9.02 -0.41
CA VAL A 88 -9.55 -9.06 0.55
C VAL A 88 -10.83 -9.34 -0.22
N GLN A 89 -11.60 -10.35 0.21
CA GLN A 89 -12.88 -10.66 -0.41
C GLN A 89 -13.92 -9.58 -0.05
N LYS A 90 -14.56 -8.97 -1.05
CA LYS A 90 -15.48 -7.83 -0.83
C LYS A 90 -16.76 -8.22 -0.08
N SER A 91 -17.24 -9.46 -0.25
CA SER A 91 -18.52 -9.90 0.30
C SER A 91 -18.54 -10.00 1.83
N ASN A 92 -17.40 -10.30 2.45
CA ASN A 92 -17.28 -10.54 3.89
C ASN A 92 -16.07 -9.86 4.54
N GLY A 93 -15.23 -9.15 3.75
CA GLY A 93 -14.03 -8.48 4.24
C GLY A 93 -12.92 -9.44 4.68
N ILE A 94 -13.01 -10.72 4.34
CA ILE A 94 -12.01 -11.71 4.75
C ILE A 94 -10.73 -11.53 3.93
N PHE A 95 -9.60 -11.45 4.62
CA PHE A 95 -8.29 -11.53 4.00
C PHE A 95 -8.08 -12.94 3.42
N ILE A 96 -7.71 -13.00 2.14
CA ILE A 96 -7.53 -14.24 1.40
C ILE A 96 -6.05 -14.62 1.35
N ASP A 97 -5.23 -13.81 0.68
CA ASP A 97 -3.78 -14.01 0.55
C ASP A 97 -3.13 -12.76 -0.07
N ILE A 98 -1.80 -12.79 -0.23
CA ILE A 98 -1.01 -11.73 -0.87
C ILE A 98 -0.80 -12.06 -2.35
N VAL A 99 -0.94 -11.04 -3.21
CA VAL A 99 -0.46 -11.05 -4.59
C VAL A 99 0.88 -10.32 -4.63
N GLU A 100 1.96 -11.01 -4.99
CA GLU A 100 3.26 -10.37 -5.18
C GLU A 100 3.40 -9.91 -6.64
N ILE A 101 3.39 -8.59 -6.86
CA ILE A 101 3.71 -8.00 -8.16
C ILE A 101 4.97 -7.16 -7.97
N PRO A 102 6.10 -7.49 -8.62
CA PRO A 102 7.33 -6.74 -8.44
C PRO A 102 7.10 -5.26 -8.78
N ALA A 103 7.69 -4.37 -8.00
CA ALA A 103 7.71 -2.96 -8.35
C ALA A 103 8.41 -2.82 -9.71
N PRO A 104 7.99 -1.87 -10.58
CA PRO A 104 8.74 -1.58 -11.78
C PRO A 104 10.17 -1.27 -11.35
N LEU A 105 11.12 -2.09 -11.79
CA LEU A 105 12.52 -1.74 -11.65
C LEU A 105 12.67 -0.43 -12.40
N VAL A 106 12.91 0.67 -11.67
CA VAL A 106 13.49 1.85 -12.29
C VAL A 106 14.84 1.35 -12.79
N THR A 107 14.91 0.99 -14.07
CA THR A 107 16.19 0.92 -14.76
C THR A 107 16.72 2.33 -14.69
N ILE A 108 17.52 2.62 -13.66
CA ILE A 108 18.45 3.73 -13.74
C ILE A 108 19.34 3.31 -14.91
N SER A 109 19.14 3.92 -16.06
CA SER A 109 20.07 3.78 -17.18
C SER A 109 21.45 4.09 -16.61
N ASP A 110 22.45 3.26 -16.89
CA ASP A 110 23.82 3.41 -16.34
C ASP A 110 24.43 4.81 -16.60
N GLU A 111 23.84 5.61 -17.49
CA GLU A 111 24.21 7.01 -17.74
C GLU A 111 23.91 7.99 -16.57
N GLU A 112 22.85 7.81 -15.79
CA GLU A 112 22.55 8.73 -14.66
C GLU A 112 23.38 8.42 -13.41
N ALA A 113 23.86 7.19 -13.25
CA ALA A 113 24.68 6.79 -12.10
C ALA A 113 26.12 7.33 -12.16
N MET A 114 26.61 7.73 -13.33
CA MET A 114 27.98 8.26 -13.51
C MET A 114 28.10 9.79 -13.45
N SER A 115 27.01 10.53 -13.24
CA SER A 115 27.02 12.00 -13.20
C SER A 115 27.01 12.58 -11.79
N VAL A 116 27.70 11.94 -10.83
CA VAL A 116 28.00 12.57 -9.55
C VAL A 116 29.34 13.30 -9.68
N PRO A 117 29.38 14.65 -9.73
CA PRO A 117 30.65 15.35 -9.63
C PRO A 117 31.20 15.11 -8.22
N GLY A 118 32.43 14.61 -8.14
CA GLY A 118 33.14 14.48 -6.87
C GLY A 118 33.30 15.85 -6.20
N PRO A 119 33.41 15.90 -4.86
CA PRO A 119 33.57 17.16 -4.15
C PRO A 119 34.91 17.80 -4.53
N GLU A 120 34.86 19.07 -4.96
CA GLU A 120 36.02 19.98 -4.98
C GLU A 120 36.40 20.42 -3.56
#